data_AF-A0AAV0MHL3-F1
#
_entry.id   AF-A0AAV0MHL3-F1
#
_cell.length_a   1.000
_cell.length_b   1.000
_cell.length_c   1.000
_cell.angle_alpha   90.00
_cell.angle_beta   90.00
_cell.angle_gamma   90.00
#
_symmetry.space_group_name_H-M   'P 1'
#
loop_
_entity.id
_entity.type
_entity.pdbx_description
1 polymer ?
#
loop_
_entity_poly.entity_id
_entity_poly.type
_entity_poly.pdbx_seq_one_letter_code
_entity_poly.pdbx_strand_id
1 'polypeptide(L)'
;MGRDTIADIITSIRNVDMNRKGPVRIASTNITENIIKILFREGFIENVRKHRKGNKNYFVLTLRHKRNRKGSYLANVNLKRISRPGLRSFRIIKKLAK
;
A
#
# COMPACT_ATOMS: atom_id res chain seq x y z
N MET A 1 8.34 -16.76 5.75
CA MET A 1 6.92 -17.16 5.93
C MET A 1 6.25 -16.09 6.78
N GLY A 2 5.41 -15.27 6.15
CA GLY A 2 5.02 -13.94 6.62
C GLY A 2 4.15 -14.00 7.86
N ARG A 3 4.69 -13.60 9.01
CA ARG A 3 3.90 -13.39 10.23
C ARG A 3 2.95 -12.20 10.08
N ASP A 4 3.09 -11.39 9.02
CA ASP A 4 2.43 -10.10 8.97
C ASP A 4 2.07 -9.52 7.58
N THR A 5 0.95 -9.99 7.03
CA THR A 5 0.49 -9.66 5.67
C THR A 5 0.35 -8.16 5.37
N ILE A 6 -0.12 -7.34 6.32
CA ILE A 6 -0.25 -5.90 6.11
C ILE A 6 1.13 -5.21 6.05
N ALA A 7 2.16 -5.74 6.74
CA ALA A 7 3.50 -5.19 6.70
C ALA A 7 4.16 -5.49 5.34
N ASP A 8 3.91 -6.70 4.81
CA ASP A 8 4.38 -7.10 3.49
C ASP A 8 3.80 -6.22 2.38
N ILE A 9 2.52 -5.82 2.49
CA ILE A 9 1.87 -4.88 1.55
C ILE A 9 2.54 -3.51 1.59
N ILE A 10 2.69 -2.95 2.80
CA ILE A 10 3.33 -1.64 3.01
C ILE A 10 4.75 -1.64 2.44
N THR A 11 5.49 -2.72 2.69
CA THR A 11 6.86 -2.89 2.20
C THR A 11 6.89 -3.01 0.68
N SER A 12 5.97 -3.77 0.08
CA SER A 12 5.87 -3.91 -1.38
C SER A 12 5.59 -2.58 -2.08
N ILE A 13 4.67 -1.77 -1.53
CA ILE A 13 4.38 -0.43 -2.03
C ILE A 13 5.62 0.47 -1.92
N ARG A 14 6.27 0.48 -0.75
CA ARG A 14 7.48 1.28 -0.52
C ARG A 14 8.62 0.89 -1.46
N ASN A 15 8.81 -0.39 -1.71
CA ASN A 15 9.85 -0.90 -2.61
C ASN A 15 9.62 -0.43 -4.05
N VAL A 16 8.38 -0.45 -4.53
CA VAL A 16 8.05 0.05 -5.87
C VAL A 16 8.18 1.58 -5.94
N ASP A 17 7.76 2.30 -4.90
CA ASP A 17 7.94 3.76 -4.83
C ASP A 17 9.43 4.16 -4.88
N MET A 18 10.29 3.43 -4.16
CA MET A 18 11.74 3.65 -4.16
C MET A 18 12.41 3.23 -5.48
N ASN A 19 12.05 2.08 -6.04
CA ASN A 19 12.64 1.55 -7.27
C ASN A 19 12.12 2.25 -8.53
N ARG A 20 11.06 3.07 -8.42
CA ARG A 20 10.46 3.88 -9.49
C ARG A 20 10.06 3.09 -10.74
N LYS A 21 9.91 1.77 -10.62
CA LYS A 21 9.69 0.86 -11.75
C LYS A 21 8.67 -0.21 -11.37
N GLY A 22 7.75 -0.44 -12.30
CA GLY A 22 6.84 -1.59 -12.31
C GLY A 22 5.61 -1.43 -11.42
N PRO A 23 4.58 -2.26 -11.64
CA PRO A 23 3.38 -2.28 -10.82
C PRO A 23 3.59 -3.08 -9.52
N VAL A 24 2.89 -2.70 -8.46
CA VAL A 24 2.83 -3.48 -7.21
C VAL A 24 1.86 -4.66 -7.41
N ARG A 25 2.28 -5.87 -7.05
CA ARG A 25 1.42 -7.07 -7.07
C ARG A 25 1.14 -7.54 -5.64
N ILE A 26 -0.13 -7.57 -5.25
CA ILE A 26 -0.58 -7.96 -3.90
C ILE A 26 -1.67 -9.02 -4.03
N ALA A 27 -1.69 -10.00 -3.12
CA ALA A 27 -2.76 -11.00 -3.08
C ALA A 27 -4.12 -10.37 -2.73
N SER A 28 -5.18 -10.80 -3.39
CA SER A 28 -6.53 -10.29 -3.17
C SER A 28 -7.15 -10.88 -1.91
N THR A 29 -7.39 -10.03 -0.92
CA THR A 29 -8.12 -10.30 0.32
C THR A 29 -9.07 -9.13 0.62
N ASN A 30 -10.08 -9.33 1.48
CA ASN A 30 -11.01 -8.26 1.87
C ASN A 30 -10.28 -7.07 2.52
N ILE A 31 -9.25 -7.36 3.35
CA ILE A 31 -8.45 -6.32 4.00
C ILE A 31 -7.64 -5.53 2.97
N THR A 32 -6.96 -6.23 2.04
CA THR A 32 -6.19 -5.55 0.98
C THR A 32 -7.06 -4.69 0.10
N GLU A 33 -8.27 -5.15 -0.22
CA GLU A 33 -9.20 -4.40 -1.07
C GLU A 33 -9.61 -3.08 -0.40
N ASN A 34 -9.91 -3.11 0.90
CA ASN A 34 -10.25 -1.90 1.65
C ASN A 34 -9.08 -0.92 1.74
N ILE A 35 -7.87 -1.42 1.99
CA ILE A 35 -6.66 -0.57 2.02
C ILE A 35 -6.45 0.10 0.65
N ILE A 36 -6.55 -0.68 -0.44
CA ILE A 36 -6.38 -0.17 -1.80
C ILE A 36 -7.44 0.88 -2.14
N LYS A 37 -8.71 0.65 -1.77
CA LYS A 37 -9.80 1.63 -1.97
C LYS A 37 -9.50 2.97 -1.29
N ILE A 38 -9.01 2.94 -0.05
CA ILE A 38 -8.63 4.16 0.67
C ILE A 38 -7.47 4.86 -0.04
N LEU A 39 -6.40 4.13 -0.36
CA LEU A 39 -5.23 4.71 -1.03
C LEU A 39 -5.55 5.26 -2.43
N PHE A 40 -6.48 4.64 -3.15
CA PHE A 40 -6.97 5.13 -4.44
C PHE A 40 -7.79 6.42 -4.26
N ARG A 41 -8.70 6.46 -3.28
CA ARG A 41 -9.51 7.64 -2.97
C ARG A 41 -8.65 8.85 -2.55
N GLU A 42 -7.62 8.63 -1.76
CA GLU A 42 -6.66 9.66 -1.35
C GLU A 42 -5.68 10.06 -2.48
N GLY A 43 -5.72 9.36 -3.62
CA GLY A 43 -4.94 9.71 -4.80
C GLY A 43 -3.47 9.26 -4.78
N PHE A 44 -3.10 8.32 -3.90
CA PHE A 44 -1.77 7.70 -3.90
C PHE A 44 -1.60 6.65 -5.00
N ILE A 45 -2.70 5.99 -5.38
CA ILE A 45 -2.73 4.99 -6.45
C ILE A 45 -3.40 5.61 -7.68
N GLU A 46 -2.77 5.46 -8.84
CA GLU A 46 -3.29 5.95 -10.11
C GLU A 46 -4.22 4.93 -10.78
N ASN A 47 -3.87 3.65 -10.71
CA ASN A 47 -4.67 2.59 -11.34
C ASN A 47 -4.64 1.31 -10.51
N VAL A 48 -5.77 0.60 -10.50
CA VAL A 48 -5.96 -0.69 -9.83
C VAL A 48 -6.56 -1.67 -10.81
N ARG A 49 -5.90 -2.81 -11.01
CA ARG A 49 -6.42 -3.92 -11.82
C ARG A 49 -6.49 -5.19 -10.99
N LYS A 50 -7.60 -5.92 -11.08
CA LYS A 50 -7.70 -7.28 -10.57
C LYS A 50 -7.16 -8.24 -11.64
N HIS A 51 -6.24 -9.11 -11.26
CA HIS A 51 -5.64 -10.12 -12.11
C HIS A 51 -5.77 -11.49 -11.46
N ARG A 52 -6.23 -12.48 -12.23
CA ARG A 52 -6.33 -13.87 -11.78
C ARG A 52 -5.20 -14.68 -12.40
N LYS A 53 -4.42 -15.36 -11.56
CA LYS A 53 -3.39 -16.31 -11.98
C LYS A 53 -3.73 -17.68 -11.39
N GLY A 54 -4.27 -18.57 -12.22
CA GLY A 54 -4.83 -19.85 -11.78
C GLY A 54 -6.02 -19.66 -10.83
N ASN A 55 -5.94 -20.26 -9.65
CA ASN A 55 -6.96 -20.11 -8.60
C ASN A 55 -6.70 -18.96 -7.62
N LYS A 56 -5.66 -18.14 -7.85
CA LYS A 56 -5.32 -17.02 -6.97
C LYS A 56 -5.62 -15.68 -7.65
N ASN A 57 -6.26 -14.79 -6.89
CA ASN A 57 -6.55 -13.43 -7.31
C ASN A 57 -5.51 -12.45 -6.74
N TYR A 58 -5.13 -11.47 -7.54
CA TYR A 58 -4.14 -10.45 -7.21
C TYR A 58 -4.64 -9.07 -7.63
N PHE A 59 -4.22 -8.06 -6.87
CA PHE A 59 -4.29 -6.67 -7.27
C PHE A 59 -2.96 -6.25 -7.90
N VAL A 60 -3.06 -5.61 -9.06
CA VAL A 60 -1.95 -4.96 -9.76
C VAL A 60 -2.18 -3.46 -9.65
N LEU A 61 -1.31 -2.78 -8.90
CA LEU A 61 -1.43 -1.36 -8.59
C LEU A 61 -0.37 -0.56 -9.34
N THR A 62 -0.77 0.56 -9.91
CA THR A 62 0.15 1.57 -10.42
C THR A 62 0.16 2.74 -9.44
N LEU A 63 1.31 3.01 -8.84
CA LEU A 63 1.47 4.13 -7.92
C LEU A 63 1.54 5.43 -8.70
N ARG A 64 0.87 6.47 -8.18
CA ARG A 64 0.99 7.81 -8.74
C ARG A 64 2.35 8.37 -8.35
N HIS A 65 3.12 8.87 -9.31
CA HIS A 65 4.38 9.57 -9.04
C HIS A 65 4.23 11.07 -9.33
N LYS A 66 4.70 11.92 -8.40
CA LYS A 66 4.74 13.38 -8.60
C LYS A 66 6.18 13.77 -8.92
N ARG A 67 6.35 14.57 -9.97
CA ARG A 67 7.65 15.18 -10.31
C ARG A 67 7.74 16.55 -9.63
N ASN A 68 8.88 16.83 -9.02
CA ASN A 68 9.20 18.18 -8.57
C ASN A 68 9.50 19.10 -9.76
N ARG A 69 9.50 20.42 -9.52
CA ARG A 69 9.88 21.45 -10.52
C ARG A 69 11.25 21.23 -11.16
N LYS A 70 12.15 20.51 -10.48
CA LYS A 70 13.49 20.11 -10.98
C LYS A 70 13.50 18.77 -11.74
N GLY A 71 12.34 18.18 -12.01
CA GLY A 71 12.20 16.87 -12.68
C GLY A 71 12.46 15.65 -11.78
N SER A 72 12.92 15.82 -10.54
CA SER A 72 13.14 14.71 -9.60
C SER A 72 11.82 14.15 -9.06
N TYR A 73 11.72 12.83 -8.99
CA TYR A 73 10.57 12.13 -8.42
C TYR A 73 10.52 12.31 -6.89
N LEU A 74 9.37 12.77 -6.37
CA LEU A 74 9.09 12.75 -4.94
C LEU A 74 8.66 11.34 -4.54
N ALA A 75 9.23 10.82 -3.45
CA ALA A 75 8.64 9.68 -2.76
C ALA A 75 7.26 10.11 -2.26
N ASN A 76 6.22 9.52 -2.83
CA ASN A 76 4.86 10.01 -2.63
C ASN A 76 4.21 9.40 -1.38
N VAL A 77 4.77 8.32 -0.84
CA VAL A 77 4.08 7.53 0.19
C VAL A 77 5.01 7.17 1.36
N ASN A 78 4.76 7.75 2.53
CA ASN A 78 5.38 7.33 3.78
C ASN A 78 4.43 6.42 4.59
N LEU A 79 4.28 5.17 4.14
CA LEU A 79 3.44 4.19 4.84
C LEU A 79 4.19 3.60 6.02
N LYS A 80 3.60 3.71 7.22
CA LYS A 80 4.10 3.07 8.44
C LYS A 80 3.02 2.25 9.10
N ARG A 81 3.37 1.02 9.47
CA ARG A 81 2.49 0.15 10.26
C ARG A 81 2.55 0.52 11.74
N ILE A 82 1.39 0.82 12.32
CA ILE A 82 1.23 1.18 13.74
C ILE A 82 1.01 -0.06 14.62
N SER A 83 -0.02 -0.87 14.34
CA SER A 83 -0.37 -2.06 15.15
C SER A 83 0.28 -3.33 14.57
N ARG A 84 1.10 -4.05 15.33
CA ARG A 84 1.86 -5.22 14.87
C ARG A 84 1.39 -6.50 15.58
N PRO A 85 1.57 -7.71 15.01
CA PRO A 85 1.11 -8.95 15.64
C PRO A 85 1.62 -9.15 17.07
N GLY A 86 2.90 -8.86 17.33
CA GLY A 86 3.51 -8.96 18.66
C GLY A 86 3.26 -7.77 19.59
N LEU A 87 2.66 -6.67 19.09
CA LEU A 87 2.29 -5.51 19.89
C LEU A 87 1.08 -4.83 19.25
N ARG A 88 -0.11 -5.26 19.68
CA ARG A 88 -1.37 -4.71 19.18
C ARG A 88 -1.63 -3.34 19.84
N SER A 89 -1.85 -2.33 19.00
CA SER A 89 -2.23 -0.99 19.47
C SER A 89 -3.72 -0.79 19.26
N PHE A 90 -4.43 -0.53 20.35
CA PHE A 90 -5.84 -0.15 20.36
C PHE A 90 -5.96 1.26 20.93
N ARG A 91 -6.80 2.10 20.33
CA ARG A 91 -7.02 3.48 20.78
C ARG A 91 -8.50 3.79 20.78
N ILE A 92 -8.94 4.47 21.84
CA ILE A 92 -10.27 5.08 21.92
C ILE A 92 -10.24 6.37 21.08
N ILE A 93 -11.38 6.77 20.54
CA ILE A 93 -11.55 7.93 19.63
C ILE A 93 -10.78 9.18 20.11
N LYS A 94 -10.84 9.49 21.41
CA LYS A 94 -10.15 10.64 22.02
C LYS A 94 -8.61 10.65 21.86
N LYS A 95 -7.99 9.49 21.59
CA LYS A 95 -6.52 9.32 21.48
C LYS A 95 -6.04 9.05 20.05
N LEU A 96 -6.90 9.21 19.04
CA LEU A 96 -6.49 9.14 17.64
C LEU A 96 -5.53 10.30 17.32
N ALA A 97 -4.46 10.01 16.60
CA ALA A 97 -3.53 11.05 16.15
C ALA A 97 -4.25 11.97 15.16
N LYS A 98 -4.01 13.28 15.27
CA LYS A 98 -4.45 14.29 14.28
C LYS A 98 -3.57 14.23 13.04
#